data_AF-A0A7M5XMI7-F1
#
_entry.id   AF-A0A7M5XMI7-F1
#
_cell.length_a   1.000
_cell.length_b   1.000
_cell.length_c   1.000
_cell.angle_alpha   90.00
_cell.angle_beta   90.00
_cell.angle_gamma   90.00
#
_symmetry.space_group_name_H-M   'P 1'
#
loop_
_entity.id
_entity.type
_entity.pdbx_description
1 polymer ?
#
loop_
_entity_poly.entity_id
_entity_poly.type
_entity_poly.pdbx_seq_one_letter_code
_entity_poly.pdbx_strand_id
1 'polypeptide(L)'
;LDGKEISWQHVIGLLEYDVGIDRDAPGFHQTKLTVEHVRLTPRARMNVALAAQALSKSVADAMEQHNPDVTVSTRKLFLKMDEFFDIMNVKSTVEGIHRNKENLKPFKKPNPLKPDGRLDWLESNFLKFLNDWQAEIKAIP
;
A
#
# COMPACT_ATOMS: atom_id res chain seq x y z
N LEU A 1 -13.71 -5.05 4.92
CA LEU A 1 -13.55 -5.06 3.45
C LEU A 1 -13.82 -6.47 2.98
N ASP A 2 -14.86 -6.67 2.17
CA ASP A 2 -15.32 -7.98 1.71
C ASP A 2 -15.57 -8.95 2.88
N GLY A 3 -16.03 -8.44 4.03
CA GLY A 3 -16.26 -9.21 5.26
C GLY A 3 -15.01 -9.70 6.01
N LYS A 4 -13.80 -9.39 5.50
CA LYS A 4 -12.52 -9.71 6.17
C LYS A 4 -11.93 -8.49 6.89
N GLU A 5 -11.17 -8.78 7.95
CA GLU A 5 -10.54 -7.78 8.81
C GLU A 5 -9.40 -7.05 8.09
N ILE A 6 -9.33 -5.73 8.31
CA ILE A 6 -8.13 -4.94 8.04
C ILE A 6 -7.47 -4.68 9.39
N SER A 7 -6.33 -5.32 9.63
CA SER A 7 -5.65 -5.24 10.92
C SER A 7 -4.21 -4.80 10.79
N TRP A 8 -3.73 -3.98 11.73
CA TRP A 8 -2.31 -3.69 11.85
C TRP A 8 -1.53 -4.89 12.39
N GLN A 9 -2.20 -5.84 13.05
CA GLN A 9 -1.61 -7.11 13.49
C GLN A 9 -1.01 -7.90 12.32
N HIS A 10 -1.60 -7.78 11.12
CA HIS A 10 -1.06 -8.39 9.90
C HIS A 10 0.32 -7.83 9.54
N VAL A 11 0.56 -6.53 9.79
CA VAL A 11 1.87 -5.90 9.56
C VAL A 11 2.87 -6.34 10.61
N ILE A 12 2.42 -6.47 11.87
CA ILE A 12 3.27 -6.93 12.99
C ILE A 12 3.75 -8.35 12.72
N GLY A 13 2.83 -9.28 12.43
CA GLY A 13 3.19 -10.67 12.12
C GLY A 13 4.12 -10.78 10.92
N LEU A 14 3.91 -9.96 9.87
CA LEU A 14 4.83 -9.91 8.74
C LEU A 14 6.22 -9.41 9.14
N LEU A 15 6.33 -8.37 9.98
CA LEU A 15 7.61 -7.88 10.47
C LEU A 15 8.35 -8.95 11.29
N GLU A 16 7.65 -9.65 12.18
CA GLU A 16 8.24 -10.72 13.01
C GLU A 16 8.76 -11.86 12.13
N TYR A 17 7.99 -12.23 11.11
CA TYR A 17 8.39 -13.21 10.10
C TYR A 17 9.59 -12.76 9.25
N ASP A 18 9.62 -11.49 8.81
CA ASP A 18 10.67 -10.92 7.95
C ASP A 18 12.00 -10.70 8.70
N VAL A 19 11.93 -10.37 10.00
CA VAL A 19 13.09 -10.27 10.91
C VAL A 19 13.62 -11.66 11.30
N GLY A 20 12.81 -12.71 11.11
CA GLY A 20 13.22 -14.08 11.35
C GLY A 20 13.25 -14.45 12.83
N ILE A 21 12.37 -13.88 13.65
CA ILE A 21 12.23 -14.24 15.08
C ILE A 21 12.02 -15.76 15.23
N ASP A 22 11.30 -16.37 14.28
CA ASP A 22 11.02 -17.80 14.24
C ASP A 22 11.85 -18.59 13.21
N ARG A 23 12.99 -18.05 12.74
CA ARG A 23 13.84 -18.71 11.71
C ARG A 23 15.23 -19.05 12.25
N ASP A 24 15.73 -20.23 11.87
CA ASP A 24 17.08 -20.73 12.23
C ASP A 24 18.23 -20.03 11.48
N ALA A 25 17.95 -19.18 10.49
CA ALA A 25 18.94 -18.39 9.77
C ALA A 25 18.38 -17.04 9.30
N PRO A 26 19.19 -15.96 9.27
CA PRO A 26 18.77 -14.67 8.73
C PRO A 26 18.52 -14.82 7.23
N GLY A 27 17.25 -14.88 6.84
CA GLY A 27 16.83 -14.88 5.45
C GLY A 27 17.00 -13.50 4.80
N PHE A 28 16.76 -13.43 3.49
CA PHE A 28 16.65 -12.14 2.80
C PHE A 28 15.41 -11.40 3.30
N HIS A 29 15.60 -10.17 3.81
CA HIS A 29 14.50 -9.27 4.14
C HIS A 29 13.72 -8.92 2.87
N GLN A 30 12.42 -9.24 2.89
CA GLN A 30 11.52 -9.02 1.77
C GLN A 30 10.95 -7.60 1.76
N THR A 31 10.95 -6.92 2.92
CA THR A 31 10.36 -5.59 3.07
C THR A 31 11.34 -4.58 3.66
N LYS A 32 10.96 -3.29 3.60
CA LYS A 32 11.66 -2.20 4.31
C LYS A 32 11.08 -1.95 5.70
N LEU A 33 10.20 -2.83 6.18
CA LEU A 33 9.58 -2.67 7.49
C LEU A 33 10.65 -2.79 8.57
N THR A 34 10.49 -1.97 9.58
CA THR A 34 11.34 -1.92 10.77
C THR A 34 10.45 -1.74 11.99
N VAL A 35 11.02 -1.91 13.17
CA VAL A 35 10.30 -1.69 14.43
C VAL A 35 9.70 -0.29 14.52
N GLU A 36 10.32 0.74 13.91
CA GLU A 36 9.76 2.10 13.89
C GLU A 36 8.45 2.21 13.11
N HIS A 37 8.16 1.29 12.18
CA HIS A 37 6.89 1.26 11.44
C HIS A 37 5.72 0.77 12.30
N VAL A 38 6.00 -0.07 13.29
CA VAL A 38 4.99 -0.64 14.20
C VAL A 38 4.93 0.16 15.50
N ARG A 39 6.08 0.48 16.09
CA ARG A 39 6.20 1.21 17.34
C ARG A 39 6.53 2.68 17.03
N LEU A 40 5.47 3.43 16.74
CA LEU A 40 5.57 4.83 16.36
C LEU A 40 5.98 5.71 17.56
N THR A 41 7.21 6.20 17.55
CA THR A 41 7.65 7.31 18.41
C THR A 41 6.99 8.64 17.97
N PRO A 42 6.94 9.68 18.82
CA PRO A 42 6.39 10.99 18.42
C PRO A 42 7.01 11.55 17.13
N ARG A 43 8.33 11.36 16.95
CA ARG A 43 9.05 11.69 15.73
C ARG A 43 8.57 10.86 14.53
N ALA A 44 8.44 9.54 14.72
CA ALA A 44 8.01 8.63 13.66
C ALA A 44 6.58 8.90 13.19
N ARG A 45 5.68 9.33 14.07
CA ARG A 45 4.28 9.67 13.74
C ARG A 45 4.14 10.75 12.65
N MET A 46 5.09 11.67 12.58
CA MET A 46 5.08 12.75 11.57
C MET A 46 5.84 12.37 10.30
N ASN A 47 6.52 11.22 10.28
CA ASN A 47 7.34 10.81 9.17
C ASN A 47 6.51 10.10 8.10
N VAL A 48 6.05 10.87 7.10
CA VAL A 48 5.28 10.36 5.97
C VAL A 48 6.04 9.28 5.19
N ALA A 49 7.37 9.30 5.20
CA ALA A 49 8.16 8.27 4.53
C ALA A 49 7.98 6.88 5.17
N LEU A 50 7.85 6.80 6.50
CA LEU A 50 7.56 5.54 7.19
C LEU A 50 6.16 5.03 6.84
N ALA A 51 5.18 5.92 6.80
CA ALA A 51 3.82 5.56 6.39
C ALA A 51 3.77 5.04 4.95
N ALA A 52 4.43 5.71 4.01
CA ALA A 52 4.50 5.30 2.61
C ALA A 52 5.24 3.97 2.43
N GLN A 53 6.28 3.70 3.22
CA GLN A 53 6.99 2.42 3.20
C GLN A 53 6.11 1.28 3.73
N ALA A 54 5.36 1.52 4.82
CA ALA A 54 4.44 0.53 5.37
C ALA A 54 3.33 0.16 4.40
N LEU A 55 2.74 1.15 3.73
CA LEU A 55 1.63 0.97 2.79
C LEU A 55 2.08 0.60 1.36
N SER A 56 3.34 0.18 1.19
CA SER A 56 3.90 -0.05 -0.13
C SER A 56 3.43 -1.36 -0.78
N LYS A 57 3.47 -1.41 -2.11
CA LYS A 57 3.21 -2.65 -2.86
C LYS A 57 4.08 -3.82 -2.40
N SER A 58 5.36 -3.60 -2.11
CA SER A 58 6.25 -4.66 -1.63
C SER A 58 5.79 -5.30 -0.32
N VAL A 59 5.18 -4.51 0.59
CA VAL A 59 4.61 -5.05 1.82
C VAL A 59 3.35 -5.85 1.52
N ALA A 60 2.51 -5.37 0.60
CA ALA A 60 1.31 -6.09 0.17
C ALA A 60 1.65 -7.44 -0.49
N ASP A 61 2.67 -7.47 -1.36
CA ASP A 61 3.17 -8.68 -2.00
C ASP A 61 3.78 -9.66 -0.98
N ALA A 62 4.50 -9.15 0.04
CA ALA A 62 5.05 -9.98 1.11
C ALA A 62 3.94 -10.56 2.02
N MET A 63 2.87 -9.80 2.28
CA MET A 63 1.68 -10.32 2.98
C MET A 63 1.03 -11.48 2.24
N GLU A 64 0.95 -11.40 0.90
CA GLU A 64 0.42 -12.47 0.07
C GLU A 64 1.26 -13.75 0.15
N GLN A 65 2.58 -13.63 0.23
CA GLN A 65 3.47 -14.79 0.38
C GLN A 65 3.38 -15.41 1.78
N HIS A 66 3.20 -14.59 2.81
CA HIS A 66 3.23 -15.06 4.19
C HIS A 66 1.89 -15.67 4.65
N ASN A 67 0.77 -14.97 4.43
CA ASN A 67 -0.56 -15.38 4.91
C ASN A 67 -1.66 -14.85 3.97
N PRO A 68 -1.83 -15.46 2.77
CA PRO A 68 -2.69 -14.89 1.73
C PRO A 68 -4.14 -14.74 2.17
N ASP A 69 -4.74 -15.74 2.81
CA ASP A 69 -6.17 -15.76 3.13
C ASP A 69 -6.57 -14.77 4.23
N VAL A 70 -5.69 -14.58 5.20
CA VAL A 70 -5.90 -13.71 6.37
C VAL A 70 -5.69 -12.25 5.98
N THR A 71 -4.68 -11.98 5.14
CA THR A 71 -4.25 -10.61 4.85
C THR A 71 -4.92 -9.99 3.62
N VAL A 72 -5.80 -10.71 2.91
CA VAL A 72 -6.44 -10.26 1.64
C VAL A 72 -6.93 -8.81 1.71
N SER A 73 -7.67 -8.46 2.77
CA SER A 73 -8.29 -7.14 2.89
C SER A 73 -7.29 -6.04 3.22
N THR A 74 -6.34 -6.30 4.12
CA THR A 74 -5.21 -5.38 4.39
C THR A 74 -4.38 -5.16 3.13
N ARG A 75 -4.07 -6.24 2.40
CA ARG A 75 -3.33 -6.19 1.14
C ARG A 75 -4.04 -5.34 0.10
N LYS A 76 -5.35 -5.55 -0.09
CA LYS A 76 -6.17 -4.78 -1.04
C LYS A 76 -6.15 -3.29 -0.69
N LEU A 77 -6.24 -2.94 0.59
CA LEU A 77 -6.06 -1.55 1.04
C LEU A 77 -4.66 -1.01 0.70
N PHE A 78 -3.60 -1.76 0.99
CA PHE A 78 -2.22 -1.31 0.78
C PHE A 78 -1.94 -1.06 -0.70
N LEU A 79 -2.38 -1.96 -1.59
CA LEU A 79 -2.25 -1.78 -3.04
C LEU A 79 -2.99 -0.52 -3.53
N LYS A 80 -4.22 -0.29 -3.04
CA LYS A 80 -4.98 0.93 -3.39
C LYS A 80 -4.29 2.19 -2.88
N MET A 81 -3.70 2.16 -1.70
CA MET A 81 -2.97 3.30 -1.15
C MET A 81 -1.62 3.53 -1.85
N ASP A 82 -0.85 2.50 -2.19
CA ASP A 82 0.41 2.63 -2.97
C ASP A 82 0.14 3.27 -4.33
N GLU A 83 -0.89 2.78 -5.05
CA GLU A 83 -1.30 3.35 -6.33
C GLU A 83 -1.73 4.82 -6.18
N PHE A 84 -2.55 5.15 -5.18
CA PHE A 84 -2.96 6.52 -4.90
C PHE A 84 -1.77 7.45 -4.59
N PHE A 85 -0.85 7.02 -3.71
CA PHE A 85 0.32 7.82 -3.37
C PHE A 85 1.25 8.02 -4.57
N ASP A 86 1.46 7.00 -5.40
CA ASP A 86 2.25 7.14 -6.61
C ASP A 86 1.62 8.16 -7.58
N ILE A 87 0.30 8.10 -7.80
CA ILE A 87 -0.41 9.04 -8.69
C ILE A 87 -0.29 10.48 -8.17
N MET A 88 -0.39 10.69 -6.86
CA MET A 88 -0.36 12.02 -6.25
C MET A 88 1.06 12.59 -6.06
N ASN A 89 2.09 11.73 -6.04
CA ASN A 89 3.46 12.11 -5.72
C ASN A 89 4.39 12.17 -6.95
N VAL A 90 3.83 12.55 -8.10
CA VAL A 90 4.61 12.75 -9.34
C VAL A 90 5.45 14.03 -9.21
N LYS A 91 6.76 13.86 -9.00
CA LYS A 91 7.71 14.99 -8.80
C LYS A 91 8.72 15.16 -9.92
N SER A 92 8.84 14.19 -10.84
CA SER A 92 9.88 14.17 -11.86
C SER A 92 9.39 13.54 -13.15
N THR A 93 9.97 13.97 -14.27
CA THR A 93 9.69 13.41 -15.60
C THR A 93 10.33 12.06 -15.87
N VAL A 94 11.37 11.71 -15.10
CA VAL A 94 12.17 10.49 -15.32
C VAL A 94 11.99 9.46 -14.22
N GLU A 95 11.44 9.82 -13.06
CA GLU A 95 11.34 8.90 -11.92
C GLU A 95 10.45 7.70 -12.21
N GLY A 96 9.30 7.88 -12.86
CA GLY A 96 8.45 6.76 -13.28
C GLY A 96 9.15 5.80 -14.24
N ILE A 97 10.11 6.29 -15.03
CA ILE A 97 10.95 5.46 -15.90
C ILE A 97 11.99 4.70 -15.06
N HIS A 98 12.75 5.41 -14.22
CA HIS A 98 13.79 4.80 -13.39
C HIS A 98 13.25 3.76 -12.40
N ARG A 99 12.06 4.00 -11.83
CA ARG A 99 11.41 3.10 -10.89
C ARG A 99 10.49 2.08 -11.55
N ASN A 100 10.38 2.13 -12.88
CA ASN A 100 9.45 1.30 -13.65
C ASN A 100 8.01 1.32 -13.09
N LYS A 101 7.52 2.52 -12.75
CA LYS A 101 6.19 2.75 -12.16
C LYS A 101 5.41 3.73 -13.04
N GLU A 102 4.35 3.23 -13.68
CA GLU A 102 3.50 4.05 -14.58
C GLU A 102 2.85 5.22 -13.85
N ASN A 103 2.36 4.97 -12.63
CA ASN A 103 1.65 5.96 -11.83
C ASN A 103 2.50 7.17 -11.44
N LEU A 104 3.84 7.01 -11.41
CA LEU A 104 4.81 8.07 -11.15
C LEU A 104 5.23 8.86 -12.40
N LYS A 105 4.72 8.54 -13.59
CA LYS A 105 5.03 9.30 -14.81
C LYS A 105 4.30 10.66 -14.80
N PRO A 106 4.82 11.71 -15.44
CA PRO A 106 4.10 12.98 -15.57
C PRO A 106 2.68 12.82 -16.10
N PHE A 107 1.74 13.61 -15.55
CA PHE A 107 0.46 13.81 -16.22
C PHE A 107 0.70 14.43 -17.59
N LYS A 108 0.07 13.84 -18.61
CA LYS A 108 0.10 14.37 -19.97
C LYS A 108 -1.01 15.40 -20.12
N LYS A 109 -0.84 16.35 -21.03
CA LYS A 109 -1.93 17.27 -21.38
C LYS A 109 -3.19 16.48 -21.72
N PRO A 110 -4.39 16.98 -21.37
CA PRO A 110 -5.63 16.32 -21.72
C PRO A 110 -5.66 16.06 -23.22
N ASN A 111 -5.61 14.78 -23.60
CA ASN A 111 -5.78 14.35 -24.98
C ASN A 111 -7.17 13.73 -25.09
N PRO A 112 -8.11 14.36 -25.82
CA PRO A 112 -9.46 13.84 -25.98
C PRO A 112 -9.50 12.41 -26.55
N LEU A 113 -8.47 12.02 -27.31
CA LEU A 113 -8.34 10.69 -27.91
C LEU A 113 -7.66 9.67 -26.97
N LYS A 114 -6.99 10.14 -25.92
CA LYS A 114 -6.29 9.29 -24.95
C LYS A 114 -6.28 9.95 -23.57
N PRO A 115 -7.40 9.86 -22.82
CA PRO A 115 -7.46 10.37 -21.45
C PRO A 115 -6.43 9.64 -20.57
N ASP A 116 -6.02 10.30 -19.49
CA ASP A 116 -5.09 9.72 -18.53
C ASP A 116 -5.85 8.72 -17.64
N GLY A 117 -5.69 7.43 -17.90
CA GLY A 117 -6.41 6.37 -17.21
C GLY A 117 -6.19 6.31 -15.69
N ARG A 118 -5.21 7.07 -15.16
CA ARG A 118 -5.01 7.22 -13.71
C ARG A 118 -6.10 8.07 -13.07
N LEU A 119 -6.58 9.10 -13.78
CA LEU A 119 -7.70 9.92 -13.31
C LEU A 119 -8.99 9.10 -13.32
N ASP A 120 -9.22 8.32 -14.38
CA ASP A 120 -10.34 7.38 -14.45
C ASP A 120 -10.26 6.34 -13.33
N TRP A 121 -9.07 5.84 -13.02
CA TRP A 121 -8.84 4.91 -11.90
C TRP A 121 -9.17 5.56 -10.54
N LEU A 122 -8.81 6.83 -10.32
CA LEU A 122 -9.14 7.54 -9.08
C LEU A 122 -10.66 7.57 -8.87
N GLU A 123 -11.42 7.91 -9.91
CA GLU A 123 -12.87 8.03 -9.83
C GLU A 123 -13.56 6.66 -9.79
N SER A 124 -13.26 5.80 -10.77
CA SER A 124 -14.00 4.55 -10.98
C SER A 124 -13.59 3.43 -10.02
N ASN A 125 -12.33 3.43 -9.56
CA ASN A 125 -11.80 2.35 -8.75
C ASN A 125 -11.53 2.79 -7.32
N PHE A 126 -10.78 3.88 -7.10
CA PHE A 126 -10.34 4.27 -5.76
C PHE A 126 -11.47 4.88 -4.93
N LEU A 127 -12.21 5.86 -5.47
CA LEU A 127 -13.38 6.43 -4.79
C LEU A 127 -14.47 5.38 -4.57
N LYS A 128 -14.74 4.54 -5.57
CA LYS A 128 -15.66 3.42 -5.42
C LYS A 128 -15.24 2.50 -4.26
N PHE A 129 -13.96 2.11 -4.21
CA PHE A 129 -13.42 1.31 -3.12
C PHE A 129 -13.64 1.95 -1.74
N LEU A 130 -13.39 3.26 -1.59
CA LEU A 130 -13.61 3.97 -0.33
C LEU A 130 -15.10 4.03 0.05
N ASN A 131 -15.98 4.25 -0.92
CA ASN A 131 -17.43 4.27 -0.70
C ASN A 131 -17.96 2.90 -0.29
N ASP A 132 -17.52 1.83 -0.99
CA ASP A 132 -17.87 0.45 -0.67
C ASP A 132 -17.40 0.10 0.75
N TRP A 133 -16.15 0.44 1.08
CA TRP A 133 -15.62 0.22 2.42
C TRP A 133 -16.36 1.01 3.50
N GLN A 134 -16.73 2.27 3.23
CA GLN A 134 -17.52 3.08 4.15
C GLN A 134 -18.92 2.50 4.37
N ALA A 135 -19.56 1.98 3.31
CA ALA A 135 -20.87 1.35 3.39
C ALA A 135 -20.81 0.07 4.23
N GLU A 136 -19.78 -0.76 4.06
CA GLU A 136 -19.57 -1.94 4.89
C GLU A 136 -19.44 -1.59 6.37
N ILE A 137 -18.64 -0.57 6.72
CA ILE A 137 -18.45 -0.16 8.13
C ILE A 137 -19.78 0.29 8.74
N LYS A 138 -20.58 1.06 7.99
CA LYS A 138 -21.90 1.52 8.45
C LYS A 138 -22.92 0.40 8.63
N ALA A 139 -22.72 -0.73 7.96
CA ALA A 139 -23.58 -1.90 8.08
C ALA A 139 -23.21 -2.79 9.28
N ILE A 140 -22.07 -2.53 9.94
CA ILE A 140 -21.70 -3.22 11.18
C ILE A 140 -22.55 -2.62 12.32
N PRO A 141 -23.32 -3.45 13.05
CA PRO A 141 -24.20 -2.99 14.12
C PRO A 141 -23.48 -2.43 15.34
#